data_AF-A0A357CVB7-F1
#
_entry.id   AF-A0A357CVB7-F1
#
_cell.length_a   1.000
_cell.length_b   1.000
_cell.length_c   1.000
_cell.angle_alpha   90.00
_cell.angle_beta   90.00
_cell.angle_gamma   90.00
#
_symmetry.space_group_name_H-M   'P 1'
#
loop_
_entity.id
_entity.type
_entity.pdbx_description
1 polymer ?
#
loop_
_entity_poly.entity_id
_entity_poly.type
_entity_poly.pdbx_seq_one_letter_code
_entity_poly.pdbx_strand_id
1 'polypeptide(L)' 'KSLNVDERKPVYFDALDELMKLCVEIPTYQRKNMYAYDSEVIDGTSLWQNVTPYKSPIFEIWNVSFVLE' A
#
# COMPACT_ATOMS: atom_id res chain seq x y z
N LYS A 1 -4.62 4.46 -27.39
CA LYS A 1 -5.13 4.88 -26.06
C LYS A 1 -4.16 5.90 -25.49
N SER A 2 -4.67 6.98 -24.90
CA SER A 2 -3.86 8.08 -24.38
C SER A 2 -3.09 7.68 -23.11
N LEU A 3 -1.88 8.21 -22.93
CA LEU A 3 -1.11 8.09 -21.69
C LEU A 3 -1.55 9.12 -20.64
N ASN A 4 -2.40 10.07 -21.03
CA ASN A 4 -2.92 11.10 -20.15
C ASN A 4 -3.86 10.49 -19.10
N VAL A 5 -3.55 10.74 -17.83
CA VAL A 5 -4.31 10.26 -16.69
C VAL A 5 -5.71 10.86 -16.67
N ASP A 6 -5.85 12.15 -17.01
CA ASP A 6 -7.13 12.85 -16.94
C ASP A 6 -8.12 12.38 -18.01
N GLU A 7 -7.61 11.98 -19.17
CA GLU A 7 -8.41 11.38 -20.23
C GLU A 7 -8.82 9.94 -19.90
N ARG A 8 -8.04 9.21 -19.10
CA ARG A 8 -8.32 7.80 -18.73
C ARG A 8 -9.27 7.66 -17.55
N LYS A 9 -9.28 8.62 -16.62
CA LYS A 9 -10.18 8.63 -15.45
C LYS A 9 -11.64 8.35 -15.82
N PRO A 10 -12.29 9.08 -16.77
CA PRO A 10 -13.70 8.83 -17.10
C PRO A 10 -13.91 7.44 -17.71
N VAL A 11 -13.00 6.98 -18.56
CA VAL A 11 -13.08 5.64 -19.19
C VAL A 11 -13.06 4.52 -18.15
N TYR A 12 -12.23 4.64 -17.11
CA TYR A 12 -12.22 3.65 -16.02
C TYR A 12 -13.45 3.74 -15.13
N PHE A 13 -13.98 4.93 -14.91
CA PHE A 13 -15.22 5.11 -14.15
C PHE A 13 -16.39 4.37 -14.82
N ASP A 14 -16.58 4.58 -16.13
CA ASP A 14 -17.66 3.92 -16.88
C ASP A 14 -17.51 2.39 -16.88
N ALA A 15 -16.28 1.90 -17.03
CA ALA A 15 -16.01 0.45 -16.98
C ALA A 15 -16.28 -0.16 -15.60
N LEU A 16 -15.94 0.55 -14.52
CA LEU A 16 -16.23 0.11 -13.15
C LEU A 16 -17.73 0.13 -12.86
N ASP A 17 -18.48 1.13 -13.36
CA ASP A 17 -19.93 1.20 -13.21
C ASP A 17 -20.64 0.00 -13.86
N GLU A 18 -20.25 -0.38 -15.08
CA GLU A 18 -20.76 -1.58 -15.73
C GLU A 18 -20.38 -2.86 -15.00
N LEU A 19 -19.14 -2.97 -14.49
CA LEU A 19 -18.71 -4.11 -13.70
C LEU A 19 -19.55 -4.27 -12.41
N MET A 20 -19.87 -3.17 -11.74
CA MET A 20 -20.70 -3.18 -10.54
C MET A 20 -22.11 -3.68 -10.80
N LYS A 21 -22.70 -3.43 -11.98
CA LYS A 21 -24.01 -3.97 -12.37
C LYS A 21 -24.00 -5.50 -12.51
N LEU A 22 -22.85 -6.07 -12.84
CA LEU A 22 -22.67 -7.52 -12.96
C LEU A 22 -22.44 -8.22 -11.60
N CYS A 23 -22.16 -7.47 -10.53
CA CYS A 23 -21.93 -7.99 -9.17
C CYS A 23 -20.91 -9.14 -9.10
N VAL A 24 -19.89 -9.15 -9.97
CA VAL A 24 -18.88 -10.23 -10.05
C VAL A 24 -17.99 -10.26 -8.79
N GLU A 25 -17.70 -9.09 -8.23
CA GLU A 25 -16.93 -8.92 -7.00
C GLU A 25 -17.63 -7.91 -6.09
N ILE A 26 -17.73 -8.23 -4.79
CA ILE A 26 -18.32 -7.33 -3.78
C ILE A 26 -17.20 -6.81 -2.89
N PRO A 27 -16.75 -5.55 -3.04
CA PRO A 27 -15.70 -4.99 -2.20
C PRO A 27 -16.23 -4.82 -0.77
N THR A 28 -15.69 -5.59 0.17
CA THR A 28 -16.15 -5.59 1.58
C THR A 28 -15.45 -4.53 2.42
N TYR A 29 -14.13 -4.46 2.36
CA TYR A 29 -13.33 -3.46 3.06
C TYR A 29 -11.94 -3.31 2.43
N GLN A 30 -11.29 -2.19 2.71
CA GLN A 30 -9.89 -1.94 2.35
C GLN A 30 -9.02 -2.21 3.56
N ARG A 31 -8.11 -3.19 3.45
CA ARG A 31 -7.23 -3.57 4.57
C ARG A 31 -6.14 -2.54 4.77
N LYS A 32 -5.95 -2.09 6.01
CA LYS A 32 -4.76 -1.36 6.46
C LYS A 32 -3.91 -2.29 7.32
N ASN A 33 -2.70 -2.59 6.86
CA ASN A 33 -1.77 -3.43 7.62
C ASN A 33 -1.08 -2.56 8.67
N MET A 34 -1.17 -2.97 9.94
CA MET A 34 -0.47 -2.34 11.07
C MET A 34 0.69 -3.23 11.49
N TYR A 35 1.82 -2.60 11.81
CA TYR A 35 3.01 -3.26 12.32
C TYR A 35 3.38 -2.64 13.66
N ALA A 36 3.77 -3.48 14.63
CA ALA A 36 4.27 -3.05 15.92
C ALA A 36 5.69 -3.59 16.08
N TYR A 37 6.57 -2.79 16.68
CA TYR A 37 7.95 -3.15 16.98
C TYR A 37 8.36 -2.52 18.32
N ASP A 38 9.38 -3.10 18.94
CA ASP A 38 9.96 -2.57 20.17
C ASP A 38 10.94 -1.42 19.84
N SER A 39 10.58 -0.20 20.25
CA SER A 39 11.38 0.99 20.01
C SER A 39 12.61 1.12 20.91
N GLU A 40 12.71 0.30 21.96
CA GLU A 40 13.93 0.23 22.79
C GLU A 40 15.02 -0.61 22.10
N VAL A 41 14.62 -1.52 21.21
CA VAL A 41 15.53 -2.43 20.51
C VAL A 41 15.80 -1.95 19.09
N ILE A 42 14.78 -1.56 18.34
CA ILE A 42 14.89 -1.22 16.91
C ILE A 42 14.83 0.28 16.72
N ASP A 43 15.82 0.83 16.00
CA ASP A 43 15.77 2.21 15.54
C ASP A 43 14.68 2.33 14.46
N GLY A 44 13.54 2.90 14.85
CA GLY A 44 12.38 3.09 13.98
C GLY A 44 12.65 3.92 12.73
N THR A 45 13.68 4.76 12.74
CA THR A 45 14.07 5.57 11.57
C THR A 45 14.76 4.75 10.50
N SER A 46 15.37 3.61 10.87
CA SER A 46 16.03 2.68 9.96
C SER A 46 15.05 1.75 9.22
N LEU A 47 13.80 1.65 9.69
CA LEU A 47 12.74 0.90 9.00
C LEU A 47 12.38 1.55 7.67
N TRP A 48 11.88 0.75 6.72
CA TRP A 48 11.41 1.27 5.45
C TRP A 48 10.17 2.18 5.63
N GLN A 49 10.33 3.48 5.37
CA GLN A 49 9.30 4.50 5.64
C GLN A 49 8.23 4.59 4.55
N ASN A 50 8.56 4.23 3.30
CA ASN A 50 7.65 4.33 2.16
C ASN A 50 6.79 3.07 2.01
N VAL A 51 6.11 2.66 3.08
CA VAL A 51 5.30 1.43 3.14
C VAL A 51 4.23 1.49 2.04
N THR A 52 4.20 0.46 1.21
CA THR A 52 3.15 0.29 0.19
C THR A 52 2.38 -0.99 0.48
N PRO A 53 1.22 -1.22 -0.15
CA PRO A 53 0.52 -2.51 -0.03
C PRO A 53 1.39 -3.74 -0.39
N TYR A 54 2.51 -3.52 -1.09
CA TYR A 54 3.45 -4.55 -1.55
C TYR A 54 4.79 -4.53 -0.82
N LYS A 55 5.05 -3.55 0.06
CA LYS A 55 6.32 -3.39 0.78
C LYS A 55 6.06 -3.10 2.25
N SER A 56 6.50 -4.00 3.14
CA SER A 56 6.40 -3.84 4.59
C SER A 56 7.59 -3.04 5.16
N PRO A 57 7.56 -2.63 6.45
CA PRO A 57 8.67 -1.94 7.09
C PRO A 57 10.00 -2.70 7.11
N ILE A 58 9.97 -4.03 6.93
CA ILE A 58 11.15 -4.93 6.89
C ILE A 58 11.53 -5.33 5.46
N PHE A 59 10.98 -4.68 4.44
CA PHE A 59 11.28 -4.98 3.04
C PHE A 59 12.78 -4.90 2.73
N GLU A 60 13.48 -3.96 3.38
CA GLU A 60 14.94 -3.81 3.34
C GLU A 60 15.53 -4.16 4.70
N ILE A 61 15.36 -5.41 5.14
CA ILE A 61 15.78 -5.83 6.49
C ILE A 61 17.28 -5.57 6.76
N TRP A 62 18.12 -5.60 5.72
CA TRP A 62 19.55 -5.30 5.83
C TRP A 62 19.86 -3.82 6.15
N ASN A 63 18.90 -2.91 5.99
CA ASN A 63 19.01 -1.50 6.36
C ASN A 63 18.51 -1.24 7.80
N VAL A 64 17.90 -2.23 8.46
CA VAL A 64 17.36 -2.09 9.82
C VAL A 64 18.49 -2.13 10.83
N SER A 65 18.50 -1.16 11.74
CA SER A 65 19.51 -0.98 12.79
C SER A 65 18.90 -1.12 14.18
N PHE A 66 19.74 -1.50 15.14
CA PHE A 66 19.38 -1.52 16.56
C PHE A 66 19.71 -0.16 17.20
N VAL A 67 18.99 0.18 18.27
CA VAL A 67 19.34 1.31 19.12
C VAL A 67 20.67 0.95 19.81
N LEU A 68 21.72 1.74 19.57
CA LEU A 68 22.98 1.62 20.31
C LEU A 68 22.77 2.19 21.71
N GLU A 69 23.26 1.49 22.73
CA GLU A 69 23.25 1.97 24.14
C GLU A 69 23.87 3.36 24.30
#